data_AF-A4BII2-F1
#
_entry.id   AF-A4BII2-F1
#
_cell.length_a   1.000
_cell.length_b   1.000
_cell.length_c   1.000
_cell.angle_alpha   90.00
_cell.angle_beta   90.00
_cell.angle_gamma   90.00
#
_symmetry.space_group_name_H-M   'P 1'
#
loop_
_entity.id
_entity.type
_entity.pdbx_description
1 polymer ?
#
loop_
_entity_poly.entity_id
_entity_poly.type
_entity_poly.pdbx_seq_one_letter_code
_entity_poly.pdbx_strand_id
1 'polypeptide(L)'
;MTSFKKQFIAATVVATLALGAGSAYAFNGGGRGQVDAAERFDYIFTQLELTDAQRTEVLAVLEANWDAQRDAMWEVRQSLMDREERPSYEEMQAIRDAHQADMTQQLTDELNVILRPDVTAEFIEYMEAHRGGFGPGSRGGMGERGGPGKR
;
A
#
# COMPACT_ATOMS: atom_id res chain seq x y z
N MET A 1 0.66 40.44 -7.12
CA MET A 1 1.07 39.51 -8.20
C MET A 1 2.59 39.38 -8.17
N THR A 2 3.12 38.41 -7.44
CA THR A 2 4.57 38.12 -7.41
C THR A 2 4.82 36.84 -8.21
N SER A 3 5.37 37.03 -9.41
CA SER A 3 5.80 35.97 -10.32
C SER A 3 7.08 35.33 -9.80
N PHE A 4 7.04 34.06 -9.43
CA PHE A 4 8.23 33.25 -9.21
C PHE A 4 8.49 32.41 -10.45
N LYS A 5 9.37 32.89 -11.32
CA LYS A 5 10.01 32.06 -12.35
C LYS A 5 11.01 31.14 -11.64
N LYS A 6 10.59 29.91 -11.32
CA LYS A 6 11.51 28.87 -10.83
C LYS A 6 12.25 28.27 -12.02
N GLN A 7 13.54 28.56 -12.09
CA GLN A 7 14.48 27.98 -13.03
C GLN A 7 14.65 26.50 -12.67
N PHE A 8 14.29 25.59 -13.59
CA PHE A 8 14.57 24.17 -13.46
C PHE A 8 16.08 23.95 -13.61
N ILE A 9 16.75 23.59 -12.52
CA ILE A 9 18.11 23.09 -12.53
C ILE A 9 18.03 21.61 -12.94
N ALA A 10 18.41 21.32 -14.18
CA ALA A 10 18.63 19.95 -14.65
C ALA A 10 19.87 19.39 -13.96
N ALA A 11 19.68 18.71 -12.83
CA ALA A 11 20.74 18.00 -12.13
C ALA A 11 20.83 16.57 -12.68
N THR A 12 21.95 16.26 -13.34
CA THR A 12 22.27 14.93 -13.86
C THR A 12 22.51 13.97 -12.70
N VAL A 13 21.62 12.99 -12.51
CA VAL A 13 21.79 11.93 -11.50
C VAL A 13 22.72 10.86 -12.08
N VAL A 14 23.91 10.70 -11.48
CA VAL A 14 24.79 9.56 -11.73
C VAL A 14 24.36 8.43 -10.80
N ALA A 15 23.50 7.54 -11.29
CA ALA A 15 23.12 6.32 -10.59
C ALA A 15 24.28 5.32 -10.67
N THR A 16 25.07 5.21 -9.61
CA THR A 16 26.09 4.18 -9.48
C THR A 16 25.44 2.97 -8.79
N LEU A 17 24.83 2.08 -9.58
CA LEU A 17 24.25 0.82 -9.09
C LEU A 17 25.36 -0.11 -8.64
N ALA A 18 25.60 -0.17 -7.33
CA ALA A 18 26.40 -1.22 -6.72
C ALA A 18 25.58 -2.50 -6.62
N LEU A 19 26.07 -3.55 -7.27
CA LEU A 19 25.54 -4.92 -7.30
C LEU A 19 25.31 -5.48 -5.88
N GLY A 20 24.10 -5.95 -5.61
CA GLY A 20 23.72 -6.63 -4.37
C GLY A 20 22.59 -7.65 -4.56
N ALA A 21 22.98 -8.90 -4.87
CA ALA A 21 22.31 -10.17 -4.57
C ALA A 21 20.78 -10.35 -4.78
N GLY A 22 20.44 -10.99 -5.90
CA GLY A 22 19.75 -12.30 -5.88
C GLY A 22 18.34 -12.40 -5.31
N SER A 23 17.34 -12.13 -6.15
CA SER A 23 15.99 -12.72 -6.04
C SER A 23 15.26 -12.61 -7.39
N ALA A 24 15.67 -13.47 -8.32
CA ALA A 24 14.82 -13.80 -9.47
C ALA A 24 13.64 -14.66 -8.99
N TYR A 25 12.65 -14.03 -8.33
CA TYR A 25 11.36 -14.65 -8.06
C TYR A 25 10.41 -14.40 -9.24
N ALA A 26 9.69 -15.45 -9.57
CA ALA A 26 8.98 -15.64 -10.82
C ALA A 26 7.85 -14.61 -11.04
N PHE A 27 7.99 -13.84 -12.13
CA PHE A 27 6.97 -12.94 -12.71
C PHE A 27 5.80 -13.68 -13.40
N ASN A 28 5.34 -14.82 -12.89
CA ASN A 28 4.28 -15.56 -13.58
C ASN A 28 3.32 -16.30 -12.64
N GLY A 29 2.25 -15.61 -12.25
CA GLY A 29 1.19 -16.15 -11.37
C GLY A 29 -0.15 -15.51 -11.65
N GLY A 30 -0.71 -15.74 -12.84
CA GLY A 30 -2.07 -15.31 -13.18
C GLY A 30 -3.12 -15.93 -12.25
N GLY A 31 -3.76 -15.11 -11.43
CA GLY A 31 -4.85 -15.49 -10.53
C GLY A 31 -5.88 -14.37 -10.43
N ARG A 32 -7.13 -14.67 -10.83
CA ARG A 32 -8.30 -13.78 -10.88
C ARG A 32 -8.43 -12.95 -9.59
N GLY A 33 -8.11 -11.66 -9.66
CA GLY A 33 -8.22 -10.73 -8.54
C GLY A 33 -7.23 -9.56 -8.55
N GLN A 34 -6.11 -9.68 -9.28
CA GLN A 34 -5.25 -8.54 -9.60
C GLN A 34 -5.99 -7.63 -10.59
N VAL A 35 -6.71 -6.62 -10.08
CA VAL A 35 -6.71 -5.34 -10.79
C VAL A 35 -5.24 -4.99 -10.88
N ASP A 36 -4.72 -4.89 -12.10
CA ASP A 36 -3.29 -4.73 -12.35
C ASP A 36 -2.79 -3.56 -11.50
N ALA A 37 -1.90 -3.85 -10.54
CA ALA A 37 -1.40 -2.82 -9.64
C ALA A 37 -0.78 -1.67 -10.42
N ALA A 38 -0.19 -1.98 -11.58
CA ALA A 38 0.27 -0.99 -12.54
C ALA A 38 -0.85 -0.09 -13.04
N GLU A 39 -1.99 -0.65 -13.45
CA GLU A 39 -3.15 0.12 -13.92
C GLU A 39 -3.73 1.01 -12.81
N ARG A 40 -3.79 0.51 -11.57
CA ARG A 40 -4.30 1.28 -10.42
C ARG A 40 -3.44 2.51 -10.10
N PHE A 41 -2.12 2.40 -10.27
CA PHE A 41 -1.18 3.47 -9.93
C PHE A 41 -0.70 4.27 -11.13
N ASP A 42 -1.06 3.91 -12.37
CA ASP A 42 -0.57 4.60 -13.57
C ASP A 42 -0.89 6.10 -13.55
N TYR A 43 -2.07 6.48 -13.07
CA TYR A 43 -2.44 7.88 -12.91
C TYR A 43 -1.45 8.63 -12.00
N ILE A 44 -1.20 8.12 -10.78
CA ILE A 44 -0.31 8.80 -9.83
C ILE A 44 1.15 8.74 -10.27
N PHE A 45 1.60 7.63 -10.87
CA PHE A 45 2.95 7.53 -11.42
C PHE A 45 3.19 8.53 -12.54
N THR A 46 2.17 8.82 -13.34
CA THR A 46 2.23 9.84 -14.38
C THR A 46 2.24 11.25 -13.80
N GLN A 47 1.44 11.52 -12.75
CA GLN A 47 1.47 12.82 -12.06
C GLN A 47 2.81 13.10 -11.35
N LEU A 48 3.43 12.06 -10.79
CA LEU A 48 4.74 12.13 -10.12
C LEU A 48 5.92 12.05 -11.10
N GLU A 49 5.65 11.97 -12.40
CA GLU A 49 6.65 11.88 -13.48
C GLU A 49 7.66 10.74 -13.28
N LEU A 50 7.21 9.60 -12.75
CA LEU A 50 8.08 8.44 -12.53
C LEU A 50 8.50 7.82 -13.86
N THR A 51 9.78 7.49 -13.96
CA THR A 51 10.33 6.71 -15.08
C THR A 51 9.83 5.26 -15.06
N ASP A 52 9.85 4.56 -16.21
CA ASP A 52 9.43 3.15 -16.28
C ASP A 52 10.22 2.23 -15.32
N ALA A 53 11.51 2.51 -15.13
CA ALA A 53 12.35 1.80 -14.17
C ALA A 53 11.85 2.03 -12.73
N GLN A 54 11.64 3.28 -12.33
CA GLN A 54 11.12 3.61 -10.99
C GLN A 54 9.72 3.05 -10.77
N ARG A 55 8.83 3.11 -11.77
CA ARG A 55 7.49 2.52 -11.70
C ARG A 55 7.57 1.02 -11.39
N THR A 56 8.46 0.31 -12.08
CA THR A 56 8.66 -1.13 -11.88
C THR A 56 9.18 -1.44 -10.47
N GLU A 57 10.17 -0.68 -9.99
CA GLU A 57 10.73 -0.86 -8.65
C GLU A 57 9.73 -0.51 -7.54
N VAL A 58 8.97 0.57 -7.70
CA VAL A 58 7.91 0.96 -6.76
C VAL A 58 6.81 -0.11 -6.71
N LEU A 59 6.40 -0.68 -7.85
CA LEU A 59 5.43 -1.77 -7.87
C LEU A 59 5.95 -3.02 -7.14
N ALA A 60 7.23 -3.37 -7.30
CA ALA A 60 7.84 -4.48 -6.58
C ALA A 60 7.85 -4.25 -5.07
N VAL A 61 8.18 -3.03 -4.63
CA VAL A 61 8.10 -2.63 -3.20
C VAL A 61 6.67 -2.73 -2.67
N LEU A 62 5.68 -2.25 -3.43
CA LEU A 62 4.28 -2.32 -3.03
C LEU A 62 3.77 -3.76 -2.92
N GLU A 63 4.15 -4.64 -3.85
CA GLU A 63 3.80 -6.05 -3.82
C GLU A 63 4.39 -6.74 -2.59
N ALA A 64 5.69 -6.55 -2.32
CA ALA A 64 6.34 -7.09 -1.14
C ALA A 64 5.71 -6.59 0.16
N ASN A 65 5.41 -5.29 0.25
CA ASN A 65 4.74 -4.70 1.40
C ASN A 65 3.31 -5.22 1.60
N TRP A 66 2.56 -5.48 0.52
CA TRP A 66 1.22 -6.08 0.63
C TRP A 66 1.25 -7.52 1.13
N ASP A 67 2.21 -8.31 0.67
CA ASP A 67 2.40 -9.68 1.18
C ASP A 67 2.78 -9.65 2.67
N ALA A 68 3.72 -8.79 3.06
CA ALA A 68 4.08 -8.58 4.47
C ALA A 68 2.88 -8.14 5.32
N GLN A 69 2.07 -7.20 4.82
CA GLN A 69 0.83 -6.76 5.49
C GLN A 69 -0.17 -7.91 5.66
N ARG A 70 -0.32 -8.77 4.65
CA ARG A 70 -1.24 -9.91 4.74
C ARG A 70 -0.81 -10.88 5.83
N ASP A 71 0.47 -11.16 5.91
CA ASP A 71 1.04 -12.07 6.89
C ASP A 71 0.96 -11.49 8.31
N ALA A 72 1.31 -10.21 8.49
CA ALA A 72 1.18 -9.51 9.77
C ALA A 72 -0.29 -9.46 10.24
N MET A 73 -1.24 -9.19 9.35
CA MET A 73 -2.67 -9.21 9.67
C MET A 73 -3.17 -10.61 10.02
N TRP A 74 -2.60 -11.66 9.41
CA TRP A 74 -2.92 -13.03 9.77
C TRP A 74 -2.42 -13.35 11.18
N GLU A 75 -1.20 -12.95 11.55
CA GLU A 75 -0.66 -13.11 12.90
C GLU A 75 -1.48 -12.35 13.95
N VAL A 76 -1.83 -11.09 13.67
CA VAL A 76 -2.73 -10.32 14.54
C VAL A 76 -4.04 -11.07 14.72
N ARG A 77 -4.64 -11.58 13.64
CA ARG A 77 -5.88 -12.35 13.72
C ARG A 77 -5.75 -13.63 14.54
N GLN A 78 -4.66 -14.39 14.40
CA GLN A 78 -4.41 -15.58 15.22
C GLN A 78 -4.26 -15.20 16.69
N SER A 79 -3.45 -14.18 17.01
CA SER A 79 -3.26 -13.72 18.38
C SER A 79 -4.55 -13.28 19.05
N LEU A 80 -5.50 -12.75 18.28
CA LEU A 80 -6.83 -12.39 18.75
C LEU A 80 -7.77 -13.58 18.92
N MET A 81 -7.59 -14.66 18.17
CA MET A 81 -8.36 -15.91 18.33
C MET A 81 -7.94 -16.68 19.59
N ASP A 82 -6.67 -16.60 19.96
CA ASP A 82 -6.11 -17.28 21.12
C ASP A 82 -6.42 -16.57 22.45
N ARG A 83 -6.99 -15.35 22.40
CA ARG A 83 -7.40 -14.60 23.58
C ARG A 83 -8.73 -15.11 24.14
N GLU A 84 -8.77 -15.27 25.45
CA GLU A 84 -10.00 -15.64 26.19
C GLU A 84 -11.04 -14.52 26.14
N GLU A 85 -10.59 -13.26 26.07
CA GLU A 85 -11.45 -12.08 25.98
C GLU A 85 -11.22 -11.30 24.67
N ARG A 86 -12.32 -10.88 24.04
CA ARG A 86 -12.26 -10.06 22.83
C ARG A 86 -11.81 -8.64 23.18
N PRO A 87 -10.87 -8.04 22.41
CA PRO A 87 -10.49 -6.66 22.66
C PRO A 87 -11.67 -5.73 22.49
N SER A 88 -11.70 -4.69 23.30
CA SER A 88 -12.63 -3.58 23.17
C SER A 88 -12.47 -2.86 21.83
N TYR A 89 -13.45 -2.03 21.49
CA TYR A 89 -13.37 -1.21 20.28
C TYR A 89 -12.16 -0.25 20.31
N GLU A 90 -11.88 0.36 21.45
CA GLU A 90 -10.74 1.28 21.60
C GLU A 90 -9.41 0.55 21.46
N GLU A 91 -9.28 -0.64 22.03
CA GLU A 91 -8.07 -1.47 21.86
C GLU A 91 -7.89 -1.92 20.41
N MET A 92 -8.98 -2.33 19.74
CA MET A 92 -8.93 -2.67 18.32
C MET A 92 -8.51 -1.47 17.46
N GLN A 93 -8.98 -0.27 17.79
CA GLN A 93 -8.60 0.95 17.09
C GLN A 93 -7.11 1.25 17.32
N ALA A 94 -6.63 1.17 18.56
CA ALA A 94 -5.22 1.38 18.89
C ALA A 94 -4.29 0.38 18.18
N ILE A 95 -4.68 -0.90 18.11
CA ILE A 95 -3.92 -1.92 17.36
C ILE A 95 -3.84 -1.57 15.87
N ARG A 96 -4.95 -1.13 15.28
CA ARG A 96 -5.00 -0.74 13.86
C ARG A 96 -4.16 0.49 13.58
N ASP A 97 -4.25 1.51 14.42
CA ASP A 97 -3.51 2.77 14.25
C ASP A 97 -2.00 2.54 14.40
N ALA A 98 -1.59 1.72 15.37
CA ALA A 98 -0.18 1.35 15.56
C ALA A 98 0.35 0.56 14.36
N HIS A 99 -0.40 -0.44 13.89
CA HIS A 99 -0.02 -1.22 12.71
C HIS A 99 0.02 -0.36 11.44
N GLN A 100 -0.93 0.56 11.29
CA GLN A 100 -0.94 1.49 10.16
C GLN A 100 0.30 2.39 10.17
N ALA A 101 0.66 2.97 11.32
CA ALA A 101 1.82 3.84 11.42
C ALA A 101 3.13 3.10 11.10
N ASP A 102 3.31 1.90 11.64
CA ASP A 102 4.49 1.06 11.35
C ASP A 102 4.60 0.74 9.86
N MET A 103 3.48 0.39 9.22
CA MET A 103 3.48 0.04 7.80
C MET A 103 3.69 1.23 6.88
N THR A 104 3.13 2.40 7.21
CA THR A 104 3.42 3.63 6.48
C THR A 104 4.90 3.99 6.60
N GLN A 105 5.49 3.84 7.80
CA GLN A 105 6.91 4.12 8.02
C GLN A 105 7.81 3.20 7.20
N GLN A 106 7.60 1.88 7.29
CA GLN A 106 8.39 0.89 6.53
C GLN A 106 8.31 1.13 5.03
N LEU A 107 7.09 1.34 4.50
CA LEU A 107 6.90 1.65 3.08
C LEU A 107 7.61 2.95 2.68
N THR A 108 7.54 3.98 3.52
CA THR A 108 8.21 5.26 3.27
C THR A 108 9.72 5.08 3.17
N ASP A 109 10.31 4.30 4.09
CA ASP A 109 11.75 4.04 4.11
C ASP A 109 12.21 3.26 2.89
N GLU A 110 11.46 2.24 2.47
CA GLU A 110 11.75 1.45 1.25
C GLU A 110 11.63 2.31 -0.02
N LEU A 111 10.58 3.13 -0.12
CA LEU A 111 10.37 4.00 -1.28
C LEU A 111 11.44 5.10 -1.38
N ASN A 112 11.94 5.61 -0.26
CA ASN A 112 13.01 6.63 -0.24
C ASN A 112 14.36 6.13 -0.82
N VAL A 113 14.52 4.81 -1.03
CA VAL A 113 15.68 4.25 -1.73
C VAL A 113 15.58 4.47 -3.24
N ILE A 114 14.35 4.49 -3.78
CA ILE A 114 14.05 4.52 -5.23
C ILE A 114 13.63 5.93 -5.67
N LEU A 115 12.86 6.60 -4.82
CA LEU A 115 12.24 7.89 -5.04
C LEU A 115 12.91 8.95 -4.17
N ARG A 116 12.80 10.21 -4.62
CA ARG A 116 13.20 11.35 -3.80
C ARG A 116 12.22 11.50 -2.63
N PRO A 117 12.67 11.99 -1.45
CA PRO A 117 11.81 12.09 -0.27
C PRO A 117 10.52 12.89 -0.45
N ASP A 118 10.54 13.96 -1.27
CA ASP A 118 9.34 14.74 -1.56
C ASP A 118 8.36 14.00 -2.47
N VAL A 119 8.85 13.25 -3.45
CA VAL A 119 8.02 12.40 -4.33
C VAL A 119 7.42 11.24 -3.53
N THR A 120 8.20 10.63 -2.62
CA THR A 120 7.69 9.62 -1.69
C THR A 120 6.57 10.17 -0.83
N ALA A 121 6.75 11.36 -0.23
CA ALA A 121 5.74 11.97 0.61
C ALA A 121 4.42 12.21 -0.14
N GLU A 122 4.48 12.74 -1.37
CA GLU A 122 3.30 12.94 -2.23
C GLU A 122 2.63 11.60 -2.60
N PHE A 123 3.42 10.57 -2.87
CA PHE A 123 2.89 9.24 -3.16
C PHE A 123 2.19 8.60 -1.95
N ILE A 124 2.79 8.71 -0.76
CA ILE A 124 2.20 8.22 0.50
C ILE A 124 0.90 8.98 0.80
N GLU A 125 0.88 10.30 0.65
CA GLU A 125 -0.34 11.11 0.83
C GLU A 125 -1.45 10.65 -0.13
N TYR A 126 -1.11 10.41 -1.41
CA TYR A 126 -2.06 9.85 -2.37
C TYR A 126 -2.59 8.49 -1.90
N MET A 127 -1.72 7.58 -1.45
CA MET A 127 -2.13 6.27 -0.97
C MET A 127 -3.04 6.36 0.25
N GLU A 128 -2.74 7.23 1.21
CA GLU A 128 -3.56 7.45 2.41
C GLU A 128 -4.94 8.00 2.05
N ALA A 129 -5.01 9.00 1.16
CA ALA A 129 -6.27 9.55 0.67
C ALA A 129 -7.14 8.49 -0.04
N HIS A 130 -6.52 7.53 -0.73
CA HIS A 130 -7.21 6.47 -1.46
C HIS A 130 -7.35 5.15 -0.68
N ARG A 131 -6.82 5.07 0.54
CA ARG A 131 -7.01 3.92 1.45
C ARG A 131 -8.46 3.83 1.94
N GLY A 132 -9.15 4.96 2.01
CA GLY A 132 -10.45 5.15 2.67
C GLY A 132 -11.71 4.86 1.84
N GLY A 133 -11.62 4.28 0.64
CA GLY A 133 -12.79 3.98 -0.20
C GLY A 133 -13.79 2.96 0.38
N PHE A 134 -13.42 2.25 1.45
CA PHE A 134 -14.30 1.36 2.20
C PHE A 134 -14.70 1.98 3.53
N GLY A 135 -15.44 3.10 3.47
CA GLY A 135 -16.09 3.66 4.65
C GLY A 135 -17.04 2.64 5.33
N PRO A 136 -17.46 2.88 6.58
CA PRO A 136 -18.29 1.98 7.40
C PRO A 136 -19.73 1.72 6.90
N GLY A 137 -19.97 1.86 5.59
CA GLY A 137 -21.26 1.67 4.91
C GLY A 137 -21.41 0.36 4.12
N SER A 138 -20.37 -0.46 3.93
CA SER A 138 -20.50 -1.79 3.30
C SER A 138 -21.06 -2.84 4.26
N ARG A 139 -22.15 -2.49 4.95
CA ARG A 139 -23.02 -3.39 5.71
C ARG A 139 -24.24 -3.66 4.84
N GLY A 140 -24.08 -4.46 3.78
CA GLY A 140 -25.14 -4.69 2.79
C GLY A 140 -25.17 -6.07 2.15
N GLY A 141 -24.42 -7.04 2.66
CA GLY A 141 -24.37 -8.42 2.14
C GLY A 141 -24.90 -9.46 3.12
N MET A 142 -25.88 -9.10 3.95
CA MET A 142 -26.62 -10.05 4.78
C MET A 142 -28.05 -10.15 4.22
N GLY A 143 -28.14 -10.54 2.96
CA GLY A 143 -29.39 -10.93 2.30
C GLY A 143 -29.68 -12.40 2.57
N GLU A 144 -30.61 -12.64 3.50
CA GLU A 144 -31.50 -13.79 3.49
C GLU A 144 -30.86 -15.20 3.59
N ARG A 145 -30.51 -15.60 4.82
CA ARG A 145 -30.91 -16.95 5.27
C ARG A 145 -32.43 -16.95 5.44
N GLY A 146 -33.14 -16.97 4.32
CA GLY A 146 -34.55 -17.28 4.25
C GLY A 146 -34.75 -18.73 4.63
N GLY A 147 -35.06 -18.99 5.91
CA GLY A 147 -35.70 -20.24 6.28
C GLY A 147 -37.11 -20.28 5.68
N PRO A 148 -37.54 -21.37 5.06
CA PRO A 148 -38.95 -21.65 4.92
C PRO A 148 -39.38 -22.58 6.06
N GLY A 149 -39.78 -21.96 7.17
CA GLY A 149 -40.89 -22.51 7.93
C GLY A 149 -42.18 -22.17 7.18
N LYS A 150 -42.68 -23.09 6.35
CA LYS A 150 -44.09 -23.15 5.96
C LYS A 150 -44.55 -24.59 5.72
N ARG A 151 -45.49 -24.98 6.60
CA ARG A 151 -46.50 -26.06 6.54
C ARG A 151 -46.07 -27.44 6.99
#